data_AF-A0A958GRE5-F1
#
_entry.id   AF-A0A958GRE5-F1
#
_cell.length_a   1.000
_cell.length_b   1.000
_cell.length_c   1.000
_cell.angle_alpha   90.00
_cell.angle_beta   90.00
_cell.angle_gamma   90.00
#
_symmetry.space_group_name_H-M   'P 1'
#
loop_
_entity.id
_entity.type
_entity.pdbx_description
1 polymer ?
#
loop_
_entity_poly.entity_id
_entity_poly.type
_entity_poly.pdbx_seq_one_letter_code
_entity_poly.pdbx_strand_id
1 'polypeptide(L)' 'MSVKKEDQQFEEHFRKLETLSQELQANRVSIDQLVPRMKDALGSIKICKSVLKETRSQLEQIAAEFEELDALATPPE' A
#
# COMPACT_ATOMS: atom_id res chain seq x y z
N MET A 1 17.89 3.15 -4.60
CA MET A 1 17.86 1.78 -4.01
C MET A 1 16.70 1.56 -3.02
N SER A 2 15.78 2.53 -2.81
CA SER A 2 14.74 2.43 -1.77
C SER A 2 13.44 1.73 -2.18
N VAL A 3 12.96 1.91 -3.43
CA VAL A 3 11.67 1.37 -3.91
C VAL A 3 11.51 -0.13 -3.65
N LYS A 4 12.56 -0.91 -3.89
CA LYS A 4 12.55 -2.37 -3.67
C LYS A 4 12.32 -2.78 -2.21
N LYS A 5 12.74 -1.95 -1.24
CA LYS A 5 12.50 -2.24 0.19
C LYS A 5 11.07 -1.94 0.60
N GLU A 6 10.47 -0.90 0.02
CA GLU A 6 9.11 -0.46 0.32
C GLU A 6 8.08 -1.42 -0.29
N ASP A 7 8.34 -1.88 -1.51
CA ASP A 7 7.54 -2.94 -2.16
C ASP A 7 7.61 -4.24 -1.36
N GLN A 8 8.80 -4.62 -0.89
CA GLN A 8 9.00 -5.83 -0.09
C GLN A 8 8.26 -5.73 1.26
N GLN A 9 8.31 -4.58 1.93
CA GLN A 9 7.52 -4.35 3.15
C GLN A 9 6.01 -4.38 2.87
N PHE A 10 5.56 -3.80 1.77
CA PHE A 10 4.16 -3.84 1.38
C PHE A 10 3.68 -5.28 1.19
N GLU A 11 4.39 -6.08 0.38
CA GLU A 11 4.04 -7.47 0.11
C GLU A 11 4.01 -8.33 1.39
N GLU A 12 4.99 -8.18 2.27
CA GLU A 12 5.05 -8.90 3.54
C GLU A 12 3.85 -8.57 4.44
N HIS A 13 3.53 -7.28 4.61
CA HIS A 13 2.40 -6.85 5.42
C HIS A 13 1.06 -7.22 4.78
N PHE A 14 0.95 -7.17 3.45
CA PHE A 14 -0.23 -7.60 2.73
C PHE A 14 -0.50 -9.09 2.90
N ARG A 15 0.52 -9.95 2.73
CA ARG A 15 0.40 -11.40 2.97
C ARG A 15 0.04 -11.73 4.42
N LYS A 16 0.56 -10.97 5.40
CA LYS A 16 0.19 -11.12 6.81
C LYS A 16 -1.31 -10.84 7.02
N LEU A 17 -1.84 -9.80 6.37
CA LEU A 17 -3.26 -9.47 6.42
C LEU A 17 -4.15 -10.51 5.74
N GLU A 18 -3.74 -11.03 4.58
CA GLU A 18 -4.46 -12.13 3.90
C GLU A 18 -4.54 -13.37 4.77
N THR A 19 -3.40 -13.79 5.35
CA THR A 19 -3.35 -14.94 6.26
C THR A 19 -4.31 -14.74 7.43
N LEU A 20 -4.26 -13.56 8.07
CA LEU A 20 -5.16 -13.28 9.19
C LEU A 20 -6.64 -13.29 8.77
N SER A 21 -6.97 -12.74 7.59
CA SER A 21 -8.33 -12.76 7.06
C SER A 21 -8.84 -14.19 6.87
N GLN A 22 -8.01 -15.07 6.30
CA GLN A 22 -8.32 -16.49 6.13
C GLN A 22 -8.50 -17.22 7.47
N GLU A 23 -7.62 -16.97 8.44
CA GLU A 23 -7.71 -17.54 9.79
C GLU A 23 -9.00 -17.11 10.50
N LEU A 24 -9.40 -15.84 10.37
CA LEU A 24 -10.65 -15.31 10.94
C LEU A 24 -11.87 -15.92 10.27
N GLN A 25 -11.90 -16.00 8.94
CA GLN A 25 -13.00 -16.64 8.19
C GLN A 25 -13.14 -18.13 8.54
N ALA A 26 -12.02 -18.80 8.82
CA ALA A 26 -12.01 -20.20 9.24
C ALA A 26 -12.30 -20.40 10.74
N ASN A 27 -12.59 -19.33 11.50
CA ASN A 27 -12.76 -19.36 12.97
C ASN A 27 -11.59 -20.05 13.72
N ARG A 28 -10.35 -19.89 13.21
CA ARG A 28 -9.14 -20.51 13.78
C ARG A 28 -8.42 -19.62 14.79
N VAL A 29 -8.93 -18.41 15.03
CA VAL A 29 -8.36 -17.45 15.99
C VAL A 29 -9.17 -17.53 17.27
N SER A 30 -8.53 -17.90 18.38
CA SER A 30 -9.19 -17.85 19.69
C SER A 30 -9.45 -16.40 20.11
N ILE A 31 -10.45 -16.20 20.98
CA ILE A 31 -10.84 -14.86 21.46
C ILE A 31 -9.66 -14.16 22.14
N ASP A 32 -8.87 -14.88 22.93
CA ASP A 32 -7.69 -14.31 23.61
C ASP A 32 -6.59 -13.87 22.63
N GLN A 33 -6.52 -14.52 21.46
CA GLN A 33 -5.58 -14.19 20.39
C GLN A 33 -6.13 -13.12 19.43
N LEU A 34 -7.44 -12.85 19.45
CA LEU A 34 -8.09 -11.94 18.52
C LEU A 34 -7.57 -10.51 18.70
N VAL A 35 -7.52 -10.02 19.94
CA VAL A 35 -7.06 -8.66 20.26
C VAL A 35 -5.62 -8.40 19.79
N PRO A 36 -4.60 -9.22 20.15
CA PRO A 36 -3.24 -9.01 19.68
C PRO A 36 -3.13 -9.13 18.15
N ARG A 37 -3.83 -10.09 17.53
CA ARG A 37 -3.85 -10.24 16.06
C ARG A 37 -4.47 -9.03 15.35
N MET A 38 -5.54 -8.46 15.89
CA MET A 38 -6.14 -7.23 15.34
C MET A 38 -5.22 -6.02 15.49
N LYS A 39 -4.48 -5.90 16.60
CA LYS A 39 -3.49 -4.82 16.79
C LYS A 39 -2.36 -4.91 15.76
N ASP A 40 -1.87 -6.13 15.52
CA ASP A 40 -0.87 -6.42 14.48
C ASP A 40 -1.40 -6.11 13.07
N ALA A 41 -2.66 -6.45 12.80
CA ALA A 41 -3.32 -6.14 11.54
C ALA A 41 -3.40 -4.64 11.33
N LEU A 42 -3.80 -3.88 12.37
CA LEU A 42 -3.87 -2.43 12.30
C LEU A 42 -2.50 -1.80 11.99
N GLY A 43 -1.42 -2.35 12.56
CA GLY A 43 -0.05 -1.95 12.23
C GLY A 43 0.28 -2.19 10.76
N SER A 44 -0.03 -3.39 10.26
CA SER A 44 0.23 -3.78 8.86
C SER A 44 -0.59 -2.93 7.87
N ILE A 45 -1.87 -2.67 8.17
CA ILE A 45 -2.73 -1.79 7.36
C ILE A 45 -2.16 -0.37 7.27
N LYS A 46 -1.61 0.17 8.37
CA LYS A 46 -0.99 1.51 8.36
C LYS A 46 0.20 1.56 7.40
N ILE A 47 1.02 0.52 7.38
CA ILE A 47 2.19 0.42 6.50
C ILE A 47 1.73 0.34 5.04
N CYS A 48 0.83 -0.60 4.73
CA CYS A 48 0.28 -0.72 3.38
C CYS A 48 -0.36 0.61 2.89
N LYS A 49 -1.12 1.29 3.76
CA LYS A 49 -1.72 2.59 3.45
C LYS A 49 -0.69 3.69 3.21
N SER A 50 0.45 3.65 3.91
CA SER A 50 1.54 4.61 3.72
C SER A 50 2.14 4.45 2.32
N VAL A 51 2.49 3.21 1.95
CA VAL A 51 3.05 2.90 0.63
C VAL A 51 2.09 3.31 -0.48
N LEU A 52 0.80 2.94 -0.38
CA LEU A 52 -0.20 3.32 -1.39
C LEU A 52 -0.36 4.83 -1.54
N LYS A 53 -0.25 5.60 -0.45
CA LYS A 53 -0.28 7.07 -0.52
C LYS A 53 0.93 7.64 -1.24
N GLU A 54 2.10 7.09 -0.98
CA GLU A 54 3.33 7.51 -1.65
C GLU A 54 3.30 7.16 -3.13
N THR A 55 2.91 5.94 -3.50
CA THR A 55 2.72 5.54 -4.89
C THR A 55 1.71 6.45 -5.59
N ARG A 56 0.60 6.79 -4.94
CA ARG A 56 -0.37 7.75 -5.49
C ARG A 56 0.28 9.12 -5.73
N SER A 57 1.04 9.65 -4.78
CA SER A 57 1.73 10.94 -4.95
C SER A 57 2.73 10.91 -6.10
N GLN A 58 3.45 9.81 -6.28
CA GLN A 58 4.38 9.62 -7.40
C GLN A 58 3.63 9.57 -8.74
N LEU A 59 2.48 8.89 -8.80
CA LEU A 59 1.64 8.87 -10.01
C LEU A 59 1.06 10.25 -10.34
N GLU A 60 0.64 11.01 -9.33
CA GLU A 60 0.16 12.39 -9.52
C GLU A 60 1.28 13.31 -10.06
N GLN A 61 2.52 13.14 -9.58
CA GLN A 61 3.68 13.87 -10.12
C GLN A 61 3.98 13.49 -11.57
N ILE A 62 4.01 12.20 -11.87
CA ILE A 62 4.24 11.70 -13.24
C ILE A 62 3.16 12.24 -14.19
N ALA A 63 1.89 12.24 -13.76
CA ALA A 63 0.79 12.80 -14.56
C ALA A 63 1.00 14.30 -14.87
N ALA A 64 1.40 15.08 -13.87
CA ALA A 64 1.69 16.51 -14.06
C ALA A 64 2.88 16.74 -15.02
N GLU A 65 3.95 15.93 -14.90
CA GLU A 65 5.09 15.99 -15.83
C GLU A 65 4.67 15.69 -17.28
N PHE A 66 3.76 14.74 -17.49
CA PHE A 66 3.21 14.46 -18.82
C PHE A 66 2.36 15.62 -19.36
N GLU A 67 1.53 16.24 -18.54
CA GLU A 67 0.73 17.42 -18.94
C GLU A 67 1.64 18.61 -19.33
N GLU A 68 2.72 18.84 -18.58
CA GLU A 68 3.71 19.87 -18.91
C GLU A 68 4.43 19.59 -20.24
N LEU A 69 4.79 18.33 -20.51
CA LEU A 69 5.41 17.93 -21.77
C LEU A 69 4.47 18.11 -22.96
N ASP A 70 3.20 17.74 -22.82
CA ASP A 70 2.19 17.93 -23.86
C ASP A 70 1.99 19.42 -24.19
N ALA A 71 1.94 20.28 -23.16
CA ALA A 71 1.80 21.73 -23.35
C ALA A 71 2.98 22.36 -24.11
N LEU A 72 4.21 21.86 -23.89
CA LEU A 72 5.40 22.30 -24.63
C LEU A 72 5.45 21.77 -26.08
N ALA A 73 4.75 20.66 -26.36
CA ALA A 73 4.74 20.03 -27.68
C ALA A 73 3.71 20.64 -28.65
N THR A 74 2.69 21.35 -28.17
CA THR A 74 1.74 22.11 -29.00
C THR A 74 2.24 23.53 -29.28
N PRO A 75 2.58 23.89 -30.54
CA PRO A 75 2.92 25.27 -30.88
C PRO A 75 1.69 26.18 -30.80
N PRO A 76 1.85 27.48 -30.47
CA PRO A 76 0.75 28.43 -30.54
C PRO A 76 0.25 28.58 -31.99
N GLU A 77 -1.06 28.43 -32.21
CA GLU A 77 -1.75 28.79 -33.47
C GLU A 77 -1.69 30.30 -33.74
#